data_AF-A0A839DW37-F1
#
_entry.id   AF-A0A839DW37-F1
#
_cell.length_a   1.000
_cell.length_b   1.000
_cell.length_c   1.000
_cell.angle_alpha   90.00
_cell.angle_beta   90.00
_cell.angle_gamma   90.00
#
_symmetry.space_group_name_H-M   'P 1'
#
loop_
_entity.id
_entity.type
_entity.pdbx_description
1 polymer ?
#
loop_
_entity_poly.entity_id
_entity_poly.type
_entity_poly.pdbx_seq_one_letter_code
_entity_poly.pdbx_strand_id
1 'polypeptide(L)' 'MSELVWRKSSRSGSNGNCVEVALRTEGVAVRDSKDRAAGHFGVSVRQWRSFLARLKHGYYDG' A
#
# COMPACT_ATOMS: atom_id res chain seq x y z
N MET A 1 -2.45 7.13 20.31
CA MET A 1 -2.46 6.90 18.86
C MET A 1 -1.63 5.66 18.59
N SER A 2 -2.23 4.55 18.15
CA SER A 2 -1.45 3.37 17.77
C SER A 2 -0.57 3.74 16.59
N GLU A 3 0.74 3.59 16.75
CA GLU A 3 1.70 3.86 15.69
C GLU A 3 1.50 2.86 14.54
N LEU A 4 1.36 3.35 13.31
CA LEU A 4 1.22 2.49 12.14
C LEU A 4 2.56 1.79 11.87
N VAL A 5 2.56 0.46 11.91
CA VAL A 5 3.74 -0.34 11.60
C VAL A 5 3.86 -0.50 10.08
N TRP A 6 4.77 0.28 9.49
CA TRP A 6 4.99 0.31 8.04
C TRP A 6 5.84 -0.85 7.54
N ARG A 7 5.40 -1.47 6.45
CA ARG A 7 6.15 -2.45 5.68
C ARG A 7 6.44 -1.90 4.29
N LYS A 8 7.71 -1.71 3.99
CA LYS A 8 8.19 -1.29 2.67
C LYS A 8 8.24 -2.47 1.71
N SER A 9 7.84 -2.25 0.46
CA SER A 9 7.96 -3.26 -0.60
C SER A 9 9.42 -3.60 -0.87
N SER A 10 9.73 -4.90 -1.01
CA SER A 10 11.06 -5.39 -1.43
C SER A 10 11.41 -5.03 -2.87
N ARG A 11 10.42 -4.59 -3.67
CA ARG A 11 10.61 -4.07 -5.04
C ARG A 11 10.99 -2.59 -5.06
N SER A 12 11.21 -1.98 -3.90
CA SER A 12 11.66 -0.58 -3.79
C SER A 12 13.16 -0.49 -4.09
N GLY A 13 13.51 0.12 -5.22
CA GLY A 13 14.90 0.35 -5.65
C GLY A 13 15.07 1.70 -6.35
N SER A 14 16.25 1.97 -6.89
CA SER A 14 16.59 3.22 -7.59
C SER A 14 15.65 3.52 -8.78
N ASN A 15 15.21 2.46 -9.47
CA ASN A 15 14.42 2.58 -10.72
C ASN A 15 12.93 2.22 -10.53
N GLY A 16 12.41 2.16 -9.30
CA GLY A 16 11.10 1.56 -9.01
C GLY A 16 10.04 2.51 -8.42
N ASN A 17 8.78 2.09 -8.55
CA ASN A 17 7.60 2.62 -7.85
C ASN A 17 7.59 2.08 -6.41
N CYS A 18 8.02 2.88 -5.44
CA CYS A 18 8.25 2.44 -4.07
C CYS A 18 7.01 2.68 -3.19
N VAL A 19 6.43 1.63 -2.63
CA VAL A 19 5.23 1.71 -1.78
C VAL A 19 5.48 1.13 -0.39
N GLU A 20 4.89 1.75 0.64
CA GLU A 20 4.81 1.21 2.00
C GLU A 20 3.35 1.01 2.39
N VAL A 21 3.07 -0.07 3.12
CA VAL A 21 1.73 -0.37 3.65
C VAL A 21 1.75 -0.61 5.15
N ALA A 22 0.69 -0.21 5.84
CA ALA A 22 0.49 -0.50 7.27
C ALA A 22 -0.91 -1.04 7.52
N LEU A 23 -1.01 -2.09 8.33
CA LEU A 23 -2.28 -2.66 8.75
C LEU A 23 -2.83 -1.87 9.94
N ARG A 24 -4.14 -1.65 9.95
CA ARG A 24 -4.89 -0.98 11.02
C ARG A 24 -6.28 -1.60 11.14
N THR A 25 -6.98 -1.34 12.24
CA THR A 25 -8.28 -1.95 12.55
C THR A 25 -9.31 -1.74 11.43
N GLU A 26 -9.31 -0.55 10.84
CA GLU A 26 -10.25 -0.13 9.80
C GLU A 26 -9.80 -0.46 8.37
N GLY A 27 -8.59 -1.01 8.17
CA GLY A 27 -8.11 -1.38 6.84
C GLY A 27 -6.60 -1.31 6.64
N VAL A 28 -6.19 -0.70 5.53
CA VAL A 28 -4.78 -0.58 5.13
C VAL A 28 -4.46 0.86 4.80
N ALA A 29 -3.39 1.38 5.37
CA ALA A 29 -2.79 2.65 4.96
C ALA A 29 -1.74 2.37 3.89
N VAL A 30 -1.71 3.20 2.85
CA VAL A 30 -0.78 3.09 1.73
C VAL A 30 -0.13 4.46 1.50
N ARG A 31 1.19 4.47 1.31
CA ARG A 31 1.93 5.69 0.96
C ARG A 31 3.07 5.44 -0.01
N ASP A 32 3.53 6.53 -0.61
CA ASP A 32 4.78 6.55 -1.35
C ASP A 32 5.96 6.48 -0.36
N SER A 33 6.90 5.57 -0.61
CA SER A 33 8.11 5.47 0.21
C SER A 33 9.05 6.67 0.04
N LYS A 34 9.00 7.32 -1.13
CA LYS A 34 9.87 8.44 -1.52
C LYS A 34 9.34 9.77 -1.01
N ASP A 35 8.02 9.89 -0.86
CA ASP A 35 7.37 11.09 -0.32
C ASP A 35 6.47 10.75 0.87
N ARG A 36 7.12 10.52 2.02
CA ARG A 36 6.40 10.25 3.28
C ARG A 36 5.72 11.49 3.85
N ALA A 37 6.18 12.68 3.47
CA ALA A 37 5.66 13.95 3.94
C ALA A 37 4.30 14.29 3.32
N ALA A 38 4.05 13.82 2.09
CA ALA A 38 2.74 13.88 1.45
C ALA A 38 1.63 13.09 2.18
N GLY A 39 1.98 12.29 3.19
CA GLY A 39 1.03 11.55 4.02
C GLY A 39 0.70 10.16 3.46
N HIS A 40 -0.50 9.67 3.77
CA HIS A 40 -0.97 8.35 3.34
C HIS A 40 -2.47 8.36 3.11
N PHE A 41 -2.95 7.53 2.19
CA PHE A 41 -4.38 7.27 2.06
C PHE A 41 -4.76 5.95 2.72
N GLY A 42 -6.03 5.83 3.08
CA GLY A 42 -6.59 4.65 3.73
C GLY A 42 -7.60 3.95 2.85
N VAL A 43 -7.55 2.62 2.83
CA VAL A 43 -8.55 1.78 2.16
C VAL A 43 -9.13 0.78 3.14
N SER A 44 -10.41 0.47 2.99
CA SER A 44 -11.06 -0.55 3.83
C SER A 44 -10.49 -1.95 3.55
N VAL A 45 -10.63 -2.86 4.52
CA VAL A 45 -10.25 -4.27 4.36
C VAL A 45 -10.89 -4.89 3.11
N ARG A 46 -12.17 -4.58 2.84
CA ARG A 46 -12.91 -5.11 1.68
C ARG A 46 -12.29 -4.63 0.37
N GLN A 47 -12.05 -3.32 0.24
CA GLN A 47 -11.43 -2.74 -0.95
C GLN A 47 -10.03 -3.31 -1.18
N TRP A 48 -9.22 -3.44 -0.12
CA TRP A 48 -7.87 -4.00 -0.22
C TRP A 48 -7.88 -5.44 -0.73
N ARG A 49 -8.78 -6.30 -0.19
CA ARG A 49 -8.93 -7.69 -0.65
C ARG A 49 -9.35 -7.76 -2.13
N SER A 50 -10.35 -6.96 -2.52
CA SER A 50 -10.80 -6.91 -3.91
C SER A 50 -9.71 -6.41 -4.86
N PHE A 51 -8.95 -5.38 -4.45
CA PHE A 51 -7.81 -4.88 -5.21
C PHE A 51 -6.76 -5.96 -5.42
N LEU A 52 -6.32 -6.65 -4.36
CA LEU A 52 -5.32 -7.72 -4.45
C LEU A 52 -5.79 -8.89 -5.31
N ALA A 53 -7.07 -9.27 -5.24
CA ALA A 53 -7.61 -10.31 -6.09
C ALA A 53 -7.51 -9.91 -7.57
N ARG A 54 -7.98 -8.71 -7.92
CA ARG A 54 -7.91 -8.20 -9.30
C ARG A 54 -6.47 -8.05 -9.78
N LEU A 55 -5.57 -7.56 -8.94
CA LEU A 55 -4.15 -7.45 -9.28
C LEU A 55 -3.54 -8.81 -9.62
N LYS A 56 -3.82 -9.86 -8.83
CA LYS A 56 -3.33 -11.22 -9.10
C LYS A 56 -3.89 -11.85 -10.37
N HIS A 57 -5.08 -11.41 -10.80
CA HIS A 57 -5.72 -11.86 -12.03
C HIS A 57 -5.33 -11.01 -13.25
N GLY A 58 -4.37 -10.09 -13.12
CA GLY A 58 -3.84 -9.28 -14.23
C GLY A 58 -4.79 -8.21 -14.76
N TYR A 59 -5.81 -7.82 -13.98
CA TYR A 59 -6.79 -6.80 -14.41
C TYR A 59 -6.18 -5.40 -14.62
N TYR A 60 -4.91 -5.20 -14.27
CA TYR A 60 -4.21 -3.91 -14.35
C TYR A 60 -2.92 -3.98 -15.19
N ASP A 61 -2.67 -5.08 -15.90
CA ASP A 61 -1.43 -5.35 -16.64
C ASP A 61 -1.48 -4.83 -18.08
N GLY A 62 -2.11 -3.67 -18.30
CA GLY A 62 -2.36 -3.10 -19.64
C GLY A 62 -1.16 -3.07 -20.57
#